data_AF-A0A0S3RFF8-F1
#
_entry.id   AF-A0A0S3RFF8-F1
#
_cell.length_a   1.000
_cell.length_b   1.000
_cell.length_c   1.000
_cell.angle_alpha   90.00
_cell.angle_beta   90.00
_cell.angle_gamma   90.00
#
_symmetry.space_group_name_H-M   'P 1'
#
loop_
_entity.id
_entity.type
_entity.pdbx_description
1 polymer ?
#
loop_
_entity_poly.entity_id
_entity_poly.type
_entity_poly.pdbx_seq_one_letter_code
_entity_poly.pdbx_strand_id
1 'polypeptide(L)'
;MCDLLRINTDRGVMLNDGKSRFSINGQPIYHFVGTSTFSEYTVVHVDCVAKINPTAPLGKVCVLSCGISTGLGATLNVAKPRKGSSVAIFGLGAVVAVSCLASSKMKGTYGASISA
;
A
#
# COMPACT_ATOMS: atom_id res chain seq x y z
N MET A 1 -13.03 -5.66 -7.39
CA MET A 1 -11.86 -6.15 -6.63
C MET A 1 -11.22 -7.25 -7.45
N CYS A 2 -9.91 -7.44 -7.44
CA CYS A 2 -9.30 -8.58 -8.15
C CYS A 2 -9.56 -9.87 -7.36
N ASP A 3 -10.18 -10.87 -7.98
CA ASP A 3 -10.54 -12.13 -7.30
C ASP A 3 -9.33 -13.03 -7.05
N LEU A 4 -8.37 -13.03 -7.99
CA LEU A 4 -7.19 -13.89 -7.96
C LEU A 4 -6.10 -13.41 -6.99
N LEU A 5 -5.84 -12.09 -7.02
CA LEU A 5 -4.66 -11.49 -6.39
C LEU A 5 -5.00 -10.57 -5.21
N ARG A 6 -6.23 -10.67 -4.67
CA ARG A 6 -6.55 -9.94 -3.43
C ARG A 6 -5.56 -10.30 -2.33
N ILE A 7 -5.39 -9.37 -1.40
CA ILE A 7 -4.53 -9.56 -0.24
C ILE A 7 -4.93 -10.83 0.53
N ASN A 8 -3.93 -11.66 0.82
CA ASN A 8 -4.07 -12.86 1.64
C ASN A 8 -2.84 -12.93 2.54
N THR A 9 -3.05 -12.74 3.84
CA THR A 9 -1.99 -12.70 4.86
C THR A 9 -1.50 -14.09 5.26
N ASP A 10 -2.31 -15.13 5.00
CA ASP A 10 -2.01 -16.51 5.40
C ASP A 10 -1.30 -17.29 4.29
N ARG A 11 -1.33 -16.77 3.06
CA ARG A 11 -0.68 -17.39 1.90
C ARG A 11 0.83 -17.16 1.94
N GLY A 12 1.56 -18.18 2.38
CA GLY A 12 3.03 -18.22 2.41
C GLY A 12 3.73 -18.62 1.10
N VAL A 13 3.00 -18.81 -0.01
CA VAL A 13 3.52 -19.47 -1.21
C VAL A 13 3.06 -18.80 -2.51
N MET A 14 3.73 -19.09 -3.62
CA MET A 14 3.35 -18.59 -4.94
C MET A 14 2.09 -19.29 -5.46
N LEU A 15 1.26 -18.54 -6.19
CA LEU A 15 0.01 -19.06 -6.77
C LEU A 15 0.22 -20.15 -7.83
N ASN A 16 1.33 -20.07 -8.58
CA ASN A 16 1.57 -20.94 -9.72
C ASN A 16 1.76 -22.41 -9.34
N ASP A 17 2.47 -22.68 -8.24
CA ASP A 17 2.88 -24.04 -7.84
C ASP A 17 2.71 -24.33 -6.34
N GLY A 18 2.19 -23.38 -5.56
CA GLY A 18 2.01 -23.55 -4.12
C GLY A 18 3.33 -23.69 -3.36
N LYS A 19 4.48 -23.28 -3.93
CA LYS A 19 5.79 -23.37 -3.27
C LYS A 19 6.35 -21.99 -2.93
N SER A 20 7.26 -21.95 -1.95
CA SER A 20 8.06 -20.76 -1.71
C SER A 20 9.18 -20.61 -2.76
N ARG A 21 9.77 -19.42 -2.83
CA ARG A 21 10.97 -19.09 -3.60
C ARG A 21 12.18 -18.79 -2.71
N PHE A 22 11.95 -18.75 -1.39
CA PHE A 22 13.00 -18.57 -0.40
C PHE A 22 13.26 -19.89 0.30
N SER A 23 14.54 -20.19 0.52
CA SER A 23 14.95 -21.35 1.30
C SER A 23 16.29 -21.09 1.97
N ILE A 24 16.48 -21.61 3.17
CA ILE A 24 17.78 -21.68 3.85
C ILE A 24 18.04 -23.14 4.18
N ASN A 25 19.20 -23.66 3.78
CA ASN A 25 19.60 -25.06 4.03
C ASN A 25 18.54 -26.09 3.57
N GLY A 26 17.88 -25.84 2.44
CA GLY A 26 16.81 -26.69 1.90
C GLY A 26 15.45 -26.56 2.61
N GLN A 27 15.35 -25.78 3.68
CA GLN A 27 14.08 -25.51 4.35
C GLN A 27 13.40 -24.26 3.78
N PRO A 28 12.11 -24.33 3.41
CA PRO A 28 11.41 -23.20 2.80
C PRO A 28 11.14 -22.08 3.82
N ILE A 29 11.33 -20.84 3.39
CA ILE A 29 10.92 -19.63 4.12
C ILE A 29 9.68 -19.08 3.44
N TYR A 30 8.59 -18.87 4.17
CA TYR A 30 7.33 -18.43 3.57
C TYR A 30 7.38 -16.99 3.06
N HIS A 31 6.63 -16.75 1.99
CA HIS A 31 6.33 -15.42 1.51
C HIS A 31 5.38 -14.68 2.45
N PHE A 32 5.45 -13.35 2.45
CA PHE A 32 4.49 -12.51 3.15
C PHE A 32 3.83 -11.54 2.18
N VAL A 33 2.49 -11.50 2.21
CA VAL A 33 1.61 -10.70 1.33
C VAL A 33 1.96 -10.75 -0.17
N GLY A 34 2.65 -11.81 -0.61
CA GLY A 34 3.08 -12.01 -1.99
C GLY A 34 4.18 -11.06 -2.47
N THR A 35 4.85 -10.33 -1.58
CA THR A 35 5.92 -9.38 -1.95
C THR A 35 7.26 -9.64 -1.26
N SER A 36 7.26 -9.99 0.03
CA SER A 36 8.46 -10.30 0.81
C SER A 36 9.63 -9.34 0.59
N THR A 37 9.38 -8.02 0.72
CA THR A 37 10.35 -6.97 0.34
C THR A 37 11.51 -6.80 1.32
N PHE A 38 11.60 -7.62 2.38
CA PHE A 38 12.74 -7.63 3.31
C PHE A 38 13.80 -8.65 2.87
N SER A 39 14.13 -8.63 1.59
CA SER A 39 15.17 -9.42 0.96
C SER A 39 15.75 -8.62 -0.20
N GLU A 40 17.03 -8.82 -0.51
CA GLU A 40 17.70 -8.16 -1.63
C GLU A 40 17.07 -8.53 -2.98
N TYR A 41 16.51 -9.74 -3.07
CA TYR A 41 15.80 -10.25 -4.23
C TYR A 41 14.49 -10.87 -3.80
N THR A 42 13.44 -10.69 -4.60
CA THR A 42 12.14 -11.31 -4.35
C THR A 42 11.50 -11.73 -5.66
N VAL A 43 10.56 -12.68 -5.57
CA VAL A 43 9.76 -13.17 -6.69
C VAL A 43 8.31 -12.80 -6.42
N VAL A 44 7.70 -12.07 -7.35
CA VAL A 44 6.36 -11.50 -7.21
C VAL A 44 5.55 -11.84 -8.45
N HIS A 45 4.23 -11.99 -8.30
CA HIS A 45 3.33 -12.12 -9.44
C HIS A 45 3.36 -10.86 -10.31
N VAL A 46 3.46 -11.00 -11.63
CA VAL A 46 3.63 -9.86 -12.56
C VAL A 46 2.54 -8.79 -12.42
N ASP A 47 1.28 -9.20 -12.23
CA ASP A 47 0.16 -8.27 -12.03
C ASP A 47 0.20 -7.52 -10.68
N CYS A 48 1.05 -7.93 -9.75
CA CYS A 48 1.33 -7.21 -8.52
C CYS A 48 2.52 -6.24 -8.66
N VAL A 49 3.12 -6.13 -9.85
CA VAL A 49 4.27 -5.26 -10.13
C VAL A 49 3.82 -4.04 -10.93
N ALA A 50 3.89 -2.87 -10.31
CA ALA A 50 3.66 -1.60 -11.00
C ALA A 50 4.99 -1.05 -11.55
N LYS A 51 5.10 -0.95 -12.87
CA LYS A 51 6.23 -0.26 -13.52
C LYS A 51 6.10 1.25 -13.27
N ILE A 52 7.14 1.85 -12.70
CA ILE A 52 7.19 3.29 -12.39
C ILE A 52 8.23 4.03 -13.24
N ASN A 53 8.24 5.35 -13.14
CA ASN A 53 9.23 6.20 -13.82
C ASN A 53 10.66 5.86 -13.31
N PRO A 54 11.61 5.53 -14.22
CA PRO A 54 12.98 5.17 -13.84
C PRO A 54 13.77 6.32 -13.17
N THR A 55 13.36 7.58 -13.35
CA THR A 55 14.01 8.73 -12.69
C THR A 55 13.48 8.99 -11.29
N ALA A 56 12.44 8.28 -10.85
CA ALA A 56 11.87 8.46 -9.53
C ALA A 56 12.81 7.90 -8.44
N PRO A 57 13.05 8.65 -7.34
CA PRO A 57 13.92 8.19 -6.27
C PRO A 57 13.28 7.04 -5.49
N LEU A 58 13.77 5.81 -5.70
CA LEU A 58 13.20 4.57 -5.14
C LEU A 58 13.04 4.59 -3.61
N GLY A 59 13.99 5.18 -2.89
CA GLY A 59 13.94 5.32 -1.43
C GLY A 59 12.81 6.21 -0.90
N LYS A 60 12.17 7.01 -1.76
CA LYS A 60 11.01 7.85 -1.40
C LYS A 60 9.71 7.30 -1.95
N VAL A 61 9.72 6.70 -3.13
CA VAL A 61 8.47 6.22 -3.77
C VAL A 61 8.03 4.86 -3.27
N CYS A 62 8.89 4.11 -2.57
CA CYS A 62 8.54 2.81 -1.99
C CYS A 62 7.33 2.86 -1.05
N VAL A 63 7.14 3.95 -0.29
CA VAL A 63 6.01 4.13 0.63
C VAL A 63 4.66 4.32 -0.08
N LEU A 64 4.66 4.57 -1.39
CA LEU A 64 3.44 4.67 -2.20
C LEU A 64 2.79 3.30 -2.44
N SER A 65 3.49 2.18 -2.22
CA SER A 65 2.95 0.84 -2.51
C SER A 65 1.86 0.37 -1.55
N CYS A 66 1.70 1.02 -0.39
CA CYS A 66 0.74 0.62 0.63
C CYS A 66 0.04 1.85 1.26
N GLY A 67 0.37 2.20 2.51
CA GLY A 67 -0.42 3.10 3.34
C GLY A 67 -0.66 4.50 2.78
N ILE A 68 0.30 5.08 2.04
CA ILE A 68 0.12 6.43 1.48
C ILE A 68 -0.97 6.42 0.42
N SER A 69 -0.86 5.53 -0.56
CA SER A 69 -1.85 5.42 -1.64
C SER A 69 -3.23 5.04 -1.10
N THR A 70 -3.31 4.23 -0.05
CA THR A 70 -4.58 3.96 0.64
C THR A 70 -5.21 5.23 1.20
N GLY A 71 -4.46 6.05 1.93
CA GLY A 71 -4.98 7.30 2.49
C GLY A 71 -5.33 8.34 1.43
N LEU A 72 -4.47 8.49 0.41
CA LEU A 72 -4.74 9.36 -0.74
C LEU A 72 -6.02 8.93 -1.47
N GLY A 73 -6.14 7.63 -1.77
CA GLY A 73 -7.29 7.06 -2.46
C GLY A 73 -8.58 7.18 -1.65
N ALA A 74 -8.53 6.96 -0.33
CA ALA A 74 -9.69 7.13 0.54
C ALA A 74 -10.27 8.54 0.44
N THR A 75 -9.44 9.58 0.46
CA THR A 75 -9.91 10.96 0.33
C THR A 75 -10.29 11.32 -1.11
N LEU A 76 -9.41 11.04 -2.08
CA LEU A 76 -9.55 11.56 -3.44
C LEU A 76 -10.52 10.73 -4.30
N ASN A 77 -10.58 9.42 -4.09
CA ASN A 77 -11.34 8.49 -4.93
C ASN A 77 -12.64 8.00 -4.28
N VAL A 78 -12.72 7.97 -2.95
CA VAL A 78 -13.91 7.49 -2.23
C VAL A 78 -14.68 8.67 -1.61
N ALA A 79 -14.12 9.35 -0.62
CA ALA A 79 -14.80 10.39 0.13
C ALA A 79 -15.13 11.64 -0.72
N LYS A 80 -14.24 12.00 -1.66
CA LYS A 80 -14.40 13.12 -2.61
C LYS A 80 -14.96 14.39 -1.95
N PRO A 81 -14.33 14.92 -0.88
CA PRO A 81 -14.84 16.10 -0.20
C PRO A 81 -14.91 17.29 -1.16
N ARG A 82 -15.97 18.09 -1.02
CA ARG A 82 -16.11 19.35 -1.77
C ARG A 82 -15.14 20.38 -1.20
N LYS A 83 -14.72 21.33 -2.03
CA LYS A 83 -13.93 22.47 -1.56
C LYS A 83 -14.68 23.18 -0.44
N GLY A 84 -14.00 23.47 0.66
CA GLY A 84 -14.59 24.07 1.85
C GLY A 84 -15.39 23.12 2.76
N SER A 85 -15.44 21.81 2.50
CA SER A 85 -16.02 20.89 3.50
C SER A 85 -15.07 20.68 4.68
N SER A 86 -15.62 20.26 5.82
CA SER A 86 -14.85 19.76 6.97
C SER A 86 -14.66 18.25 6.87
N VAL A 87 -13.48 17.75 7.26
CA VAL A 87 -13.15 16.31 7.23
C VAL A 87 -12.68 15.87 8.61
N ALA A 88 -13.26 14.79 9.13
CA ALA A 88 -12.77 14.11 10.33
C ALA A 88 -12.02 12.84 9.92
N ILE A 89 -10.82 12.64 10.47
CA ILE A 89 -10.00 11.44 10.25
C ILE A 89 -9.90 10.70 11.58
N PHE A 90 -10.32 9.45 11.60
CA PHE A 90 -10.28 8.59 12.78
C PHE A 90 -9.13 7.58 12.65
N GLY A 91 -8.25 7.54 13.64
CA GLY A 91 -7.06 6.69 13.66
C GLY A 91 -5.81 7.43 13.18
N LEU A 92 -4.80 7.48 14.06
CA LEU A 92 -3.53 8.21 13.89
C LEU A 92 -2.41 7.33 13.30
N GLY A 93 -2.74 6.26 12.57
CA GLY A 93 -1.75 5.44 11.87
C GLY A 93 -0.89 6.34 10.98
N ALA A 94 0.38 6.53 11.35
CA ALA A 94 1.17 7.70 10.96
C ALA A 94 1.24 7.95 9.44
N VAL A 95 1.21 6.89 8.64
CA VAL A 95 1.35 7.02 7.18
C VAL A 95 -0.01 7.24 6.48
N VAL A 96 -1.06 6.53 6.91
CA VAL A 96 -2.39 6.61 6.28
C VAL A 96 -3.08 7.92 6.64
N ALA A 97 -3.09 8.27 7.93
CA ALA A 97 -3.76 9.46 8.45
C ALA A 97 -3.15 10.75 7.87
N VAL A 98 -1.82 10.83 7.81
CA VAL A 98 -1.10 11.97 7.23
C VAL A 98 -1.40 12.10 5.73
N SER A 99 -1.55 10.98 5.02
CA SER A 99 -1.88 11.00 3.59
C SER A 99 -3.32 11.41 3.32
N CYS A 100 -4.27 11.02 4.18
CA CYS A 100 -5.64 11.52 4.15
C CYS A 100 -5.68 13.04 4.37
N LEU A 101 -4.94 13.53 5.37
CA LEU A 101 -4.86 14.96 5.69
C LEU A 101 -4.26 15.76 4.53
N ALA A 102 -3.13 15.29 3.97
CA ALA A 102 -2.49 15.91 2.81
C ALA A 102 -3.46 16.01 1.63
N SER A 103 -4.23 14.95 1.38
CA SER A 103 -5.24 14.94 0.31
C SER A 103 -6.41 15.87 0.53
N SER A 104 -6.89 15.98 1.76
CA SER A 104 -7.96 16.91 2.11
C SER A 104 -7.51 18.36 1.88
N LYS A 105 -6.27 18.68 2.25
CA LYS A 105 -5.66 19.98 1.92
C LYS A 105 -5.56 20.21 0.41
N MET A 106 -5.13 19.21 -0.38
CA MET A 106 -5.11 19.32 -1.85
C MET A 106 -6.50 19.57 -2.45
N LYS A 107 -7.57 19.06 -1.83
CA LYS A 107 -8.97 19.32 -2.21
C LYS A 107 -9.52 20.68 -1.74
N GLY A 108 -8.77 21.41 -0.91
CA GLY A 108 -9.14 22.73 -0.41
C GLY A 108 -10.23 22.71 0.66
N THR A 109 -10.20 21.72 1.56
CA THR A 109 -11.11 21.63 2.73
C THR A 109 -10.78 22.69 3.79
N TYR A 110 -11.79 23.31 4.43
CA TYR A 110 -11.60 24.39 5.44
C TYR A 110 -10.90 23.91 6.72
N GLY A 111 -11.01 22.61 7.03
CA GLY A 111 -10.35 21.99 8.17
C GLY A 111 -10.39 20.48 8.07
N ALA A 112 -9.27 19.84 8.41
CA ALA A 112 -9.18 18.41 8.58
C ALA A 112 -8.61 18.15 9.98
N SER A 113 -9.48 17.68 10.89
CA SER A 113 -9.11 17.34 12.26
C SER A 113 -8.86 15.85 12.35
N ILE A 114 -7.81 15.48 13.07
CA ILE A 114 -7.53 14.08 13.38
C ILE A 114 -8.04 13.83 14.80
N SER A 115 -8.95 12.87 14.94
CA SER A 115 -9.40 12.39 16.24
C SER A 115 -8.67 11.10 16.58
N ALA A 116 -8.12 11.04 17.79
CA ALA A 116 -7.57 9.82 18.38
C ALA A 116 -8.69 8.92 18.91
#